data_AF-A0A258VYK7-F1
#
_entry.id   AF-A0A258VYK7-F1
#
_cell.length_a   1.000
_cell.length_b   1.000
_cell.length_c   1.000
_cell.angle_alpha   90.00
_cell.angle_beta   90.00
_cell.angle_gamma   90.00
#
_symmetry.space_group_name_H-M   'P 1'
#
loop_
_entity.id
_entity.type
_entity.pdbx_description
1 polymer ?
#
loop_
_entity_poly.entity_id
_entity_poly.type
_entity_poly.pdbx_seq_one_letter_code
_entity_poly.pdbx_strand_id
1 'polypeptide(L)'
;MTKQTFTVKSLIGISKVISRPVMFFVFIALLSLLVSSCILDSKIAITAKPPIPDTQAPSVIRVSSSTADGTYKFGNIINIEIEFSEPVIVTGIPQLEIQLADKVKTIDYAAGSESNKLIFIYVIGLWENATDLDYTSTNALNLNSASIKDFAGNDSVLTLDTPGGIASLGGNHALVILSLLERQTKLVNNFVSTGPRLVSSYANYGKSVAYSEDGLIVAVGTPFDDLDALGQNFVSDAGAVFIYTRDTTVSPWVFQQKIVAQGTNARHSSSQFGSSLALSGVTLAVGAHYQNYDANGANFVEGAGAVYVYTRVGTVWSQQQKIVAEGTNARVAYDYFGSSVSLSADTLAVGLSQRALMPEWTMIILVQAYPFRGIH
;
A
#
# COMPACT_ATOMS: atom_id res chain seq x y z
N MET A 1 34.12 52.60 -15.22
CA MET A 1 32.99 53.31 -15.87
C MET A 1 32.63 52.48 -17.11
N THR A 2 31.45 51.91 -17.34
CA THR A 2 30.14 51.97 -16.69
C THR A 2 29.39 50.70 -17.13
N LYS A 3 28.59 50.12 -16.22
CA LYS A 3 27.68 48.99 -16.46
C LYS A 3 26.71 49.27 -17.62
N GLN A 4 26.42 48.27 -18.44
CA GLN A 4 25.11 48.18 -19.12
C GLN A 4 24.48 46.81 -18.84
N THR A 5 23.25 46.86 -18.37
CA THR A 5 22.41 45.71 -17.98
C THR A 5 21.26 45.66 -18.99
N PHE A 6 21.03 44.50 -19.61
CA PHE A 6 19.91 44.30 -20.54
C PHE A 6 18.74 43.64 -19.80
N THR A 7 17.56 44.26 -19.89
CA THR A 7 16.31 43.73 -19.34
C THR A 7 15.51 43.06 -20.46
N VAL A 8 15.14 41.80 -20.27
CA VAL A 8 14.31 41.02 -21.20
C VAL A 8 12.84 41.40 -21.00
N LYS A 9 12.15 41.81 -22.07
CA LYS A 9 10.68 41.92 -22.10
C LYS A 9 10.10 41.05 -23.21
N SER A 10 9.31 40.06 -22.78
CA SER A 10 8.05 39.57 -23.36
C SER A 10 8.06 39.02 -24.80
N LEU A 11 8.04 37.69 -24.91
CA LEU A 11 7.53 36.95 -26.07
C LEU A 11 5.99 36.88 -26.04
N ILE A 12 5.29 37.49 -27.00
CA ILE A 12 3.93 37.10 -27.41
C ILE A 12 3.75 37.30 -28.92
N GLY A 13 3.42 36.22 -29.62
CA GLY A 13 2.75 36.20 -30.94
C GLY A 13 3.68 36.32 -32.17
N ILE A 14 3.56 35.57 -33.26
CA ILE A 14 2.45 34.82 -33.88
C ILE A 14 3.07 33.74 -34.79
N SER A 15 2.49 32.55 -34.78
CA SER A 15 2.71 31.44 -35.74
C SER A 15 2.03 31.72 -37.08
N LYS A 16 2.69 31.52 -38.23
CA LYS A 16 2.28 30.58 -39.32
C LYS A 16 3.07 30.73 -40.65
N VAL A 17 3.25 29.58 -41.32
CA VAL A 17 3.56 29.30 -42.76
C VAL A 17 5.06 29.41 -43.14
N ILE A 18 5.77 28.35 -43.57
CA ILE A 18 5.78 27.76 -44.93
C ILE A 18 6.15 26.26 -44.92
N SER A 19 5.64 25.56 -45.93
CA SER A 19 5.48 24.12 -46.13
C SER A 19 6.52 23.43 -47.05
N ARG A 20 7.17 22.37 -46.53
CA ARG A 20 7.62 21.09 -47.17
C ARG A 20 8.71 21.12 -48.31
N PRO A 21 9.24 19.96 -48.81
CA PRO A 21 10.62 19.48 -48.54
C PRO A 21 11.44 19.05 -49.80
N VAL A 22 12.66 18.52 -49.60
CA VAL A 22 13.46 17.60 -50.45
C VAL A 22 14.68 18.15 -51.23
N MET A 23 15.81 17.47 -50.99
CA MET A 23 17.06 17.30 -51.75
C MET A 23 18.05 18.45 -51.94
N PHE A 24 19.20 18.34 -51.25
CA PHE A 24 20.49 18.41 -51.94
C PHE A 24 21.46 17.39 -51.32
N PHE A 25 22.00 16.53 -52.19
CA PHE A 25 22.80 15.34 -51.91
C PHE A 25 24.32 15.67 -51.86
N VAL A 26 25.07 14.68 -51.36
CA VAL A 26 26.46 14.26 -51.68
C VAL A 26 27.62 14.63 -50.72
N PHE A 27 28.39 13.57 -50.40
CA PHE A 27 29.75 13.42 -49.83
C PHE A 27 29.86 13.26 -48.30
N ILE A 28 29.74 12.05 -47.73
CA ILE A 28 30.64 10.85 -47.74
C ILE A 28 31.95 11.04 -46.95
N ALA A 29 32.15 10.08 -46.06
CA ALA A 29 33.14 9.95 -45.00
C ALA A 29 34.60 9.68 -45.43
N LEU A 30 35.49 9.97 -44.48
CA LEU A 30 36.72 9.28 -44.08
C LEU A 30 38.00 9.34 -44.96
N LEU A 31 39.08 9.75 -44.28
CA LEU A 31 40.42 9.10 -44.22
C LEU A 31 41.62 9.98 -44.67
N SER A 32 42.36 10.43 -43.65
CA SER A 32 43.81 10.72 -43.56
C SER A 32 44.58 11.41 -44.70
N LEU A 33 45.28 12.51 -44.39
CA LEU A 33 46.75 12.53 -44.39
C LEU A 33 47.28 13.80 -43.67
N LEU A 34 48.23 13.61 -42.75
CA LEU A 34 49.06 14.68 -42.18
C LEU A 34 50.05 15.22 -43.21
N VAL A 35 50.29 16.53 -43.20
CA VAL A 35 51.63 17.17 -43.20
C VAL A 35 51.43 18.63 -42.74
N SER A 36 51.96 19.04 -41.57
CA SER A 36 53.29 19.65 -41.36
C SER A 36 53.52 20.83 -42.31
N SER A 37 53.80 22.09 -41.93
CA SER A 37 54.61 22.59 -40.82
C SER A 37 54.45 24.12 -40.73
N CYS A 38 54.63 24.67 -39.51
CA CYS A 38 55.23 25.99 -39.21
C CYS A 38 54.60 27.28 -39.80
N ILE A 39 54.09 28.17 -38.92
CA ILE A 39 54.70 29.46 -38.57
C ILE A 39 54.14 29.89 -37.21
N LEU A 40 55.05 30.20 -36.30
CA LEU A 40 54.83 30.76 -34.97
C LEU A 40 54.96 32.28 -35.08
N ASP A 41 54.03 33.08 -34.54
CA ASP A 41 54.47 34.13 -33.63
C ASP A 41 53.41 34.56 -32.59
N SER A 42 53.82 34.36 -31.35
CA SER A 42 53.49 35.01 -30.08
C SER A 42 52.13 35.72 -29.88
N LYS A 43 51.25 35.06 -29.10
CA LYS A 43 50.58 35.70 -27.94
C LYS A 43 50.01 34.67 -26.96
N ILE A 44 50.58 34.69 -25.75
CA ILE A 44 50.06 34.13 -24.50
C ILE A 44 49.94 32.60 -24.49
N ALA A 45 51.07 31.93 -24.24
CA ALA A 45 51.00 30.69 -23.48
C ALA A 45 50.48 31.06 -22.09
N ILE A 46 49.16 30.97 -21.89
CA ILE A 46 48.64 30.78 -20.55
C ILE A 46 49.14 29.39 -20.21
N THR A 47 50.34 29.29 -19.64
CA THR A 47 50.72 28.15 -18.84
C THR A 47 49.78 28.21 -17.64
N ALA A 48 48.52 27.85 -17.85
CA ALA A 48 47.69 27.39 -16.77
C ALA A 48 48.52 26.26 -16.20
N LYS A 49 49.07 26.48 -15.00
CA LYS A 49 49.54 25.40 -14.15
C LYS A 49 48.53 24.26 -14.37
N PRO A 50 48.96 23.05 -14.81
CA PRO A 50 48.03 21.94 -14.98
C PRO A 50 47.11 21.95 -13.76
N PRO A 51 45.78 21.94 -13.93
CA PRO A 51 44.88 21.94 -12.79
C PRO A 51 45.44 20.89 -11.84
N ILE A 52 45.75 21.34 -10.61
CA ILE A 52 46.35 20.45 -9.62
C ILE A 52 45.36 19.29 -9.53
N PRO A 53 45.78 18.04 -9.79
CA PRO A 53 44.87 16.91 -9.69
C PRO A 53 44.21 16.98 -8.33
N ASP A 54 42.89 16.91 -8.30
CA ASP A 54 42.21 16.85 -7.02
C ASP A 54 42.60 15.53 -6.36
N THR A 55 43.23 15.63 -5.19
CA THR A 55 43.63 14.48 -4.39
C THR A 55 42.84 14.41 -3.09
N GLN A 56 41.88 15.31 -2.88
CA GLN A 56 41.05 15.30 -1.69
C GLN A 56 39.97 14.25 -1.86
N ALA A 57 39.90 13.32 -0.90
CA ALA A 57 38.84 12.32 -0.89
C ALA A 57 37.57 12.91 -0.27
N PRO A 58 36.38 12.65 -0.86
CA PRO A 58 35.10 12.98 -0.23
C PRO A 58 34.96 12.23 1.10
N SER A 59 34.40 12.89 2.12
CA SER A 59 34.16 12.31 3.45
C SER A 59 32.73 12.52 3.90
N VAL A 60 32.20 11.60 4.69
CA VAL A 60 30.84 11.74 5.26
C VAL A 60 30.84 12.87 6.29
N ILE A 61 29.93 13.82 6.12
CA ILE A 61 29.67 14.92 7.07
C ILE A 61 28.66 14.50 8.12
N ARG A 62 27.54 13.90 7.72
CA ARG A 62 26.48 13.45 8.63
C ARG A 62 25.56 12.43 7.98
N VAL A 63 24.84 11.70 8.82
CA VAL A 63 23.64 10.96 8.45
C VAL A 63 22.44 11.68 9.05
N SER A 64 21.40 11.91 8.24
CA SER A 64 20.19 12.63 8.61
C SER A 64 18.96 12.00 7.94
N SER A 65 17.78 12.55 8.16
CA SER A 65 16.55 12.12 7.51
C SER A 65 15.73 13.31 7.02
N SER A 66 15.16 13.19 5.81
CA SER A 66 14.09 14.09 5.36
C SER A 66 12.71 13.69 5.91
N THR A 67 12.63 12.53 6.57
CA THR A 67 11.44 12.10 7.30
C THR A 67 11.44 12.83 8.66
N ALA A 68 10.33 13.49 8.99
CA ALA A 68 10.24 14.28 10.21
C ALA A 68 10.42 13.40 11.46
N ASP A 69 10.88 14.00 12.56
CA ASP A 69 10.94 13.30 13.85
C ASP A 69 9.54 12.82 14.25
N GLY A 70 9.47 11.63 14.84
CA GLY A 70 8.21 11.05 15.23
C GLY A 70 8.24 9.54 15.37
N THR A 71 7.04 8.98 15.38
CA THR A 71 6.83 7.57 15.65
C THR A 71 6.23 6.88 14.43
N TYR A 72 6.91 5.83 13.98
CA TYR A 72 6.63 5.11 12.76
C TYR A 72 6.28 3.65 13.03
N LYS A 73 5.55 3.05 12.09
CA LYS A 73 5.05 1.67 12.16
C LYS A 73 5.20 0.96 10.82
N PHE A 74 4.87 -0.33 10.81
CA PHE A 74 4.85 -1.18 9.62
C PHE A 74 4.28 -0.45 8.39
N GLY A 75 5.01 -0.56 7.28
CA GLY A 75 4.64 0.02 5.98
C GLY A 75 4.95 1.51 5.84
N ASN A 76 5.35 2.21 6.91
CA ASN A 76 5.91 3.55 6.76
C ASN A 76 7.30 3.51 6.12
N ILE A 77 7.65 4.60 5.47
CA ILE A 77 8.92 4.80 4.78
C ILE A 77 9.70 5.86 5.54
N ILE A 78 10.97 5.58 5.83
CA ILE A 78 11.94 6.52 6.37
C ILE A 78 13.02 6.73 5.31
N ASN A 79 13.16 7.96 4.85
CA ASN A 79 14.21 8.38 3.92
C ASN A 79 15.45 8.81 4.72
N ILE A 80 16.55 8.07 4.58
CA ILE A 80 17.82 8.35 5.24
C ILE A 80 18.75 9.02 4.21
N GLU A 81 19.39 10.10 4.60
CA GLU A 81 20.29 10.92 3.79
C GLU A 81 21.71 10.90 4.38
N ILE A 82 22.69 10.45 3.60
CA ILE A 82 24.11 10.55 3.93
C ILE A 82 24.69 11.73 3.16
N GLU A 83 25.14 12.76 3.88
CA GLU A 83 25.77 13.95 3.31
C GLU A 83 27.29 13.78 3.26
N PHE A 84 27.89 14.05 2.09
CA PHE A 84 29.33 14.06 1.85
C PHE A 84 29.87 15.50 1.76
N SER A 85 31.18 15.66 1.95
CA SER A 85 31.90 16.94 1.86
C SER A 85 31.86 17.59 0.48
N GLU A 86 31.57 16.80 -0.55
CA GLU A 86 31.46 17.22 -1.93
C GLU A 86 30.59 16.21 -2.72
N PRO A 87 30.22 16.53 -3.98
CA PRO A 87 29.48 15.60 -4.83
C PRO A 87 30.22 14.28 -5.12
N VAL A 88 29.48 13.17 -5.06
CA VAL A 88 30.02 11.82 -5.31
C VAL A 88 29.27 11.08 -6.41
N ILE A 89 29.99 10.26 -7.18
CA ILE A 89 29.48 9.31 -8.17
C ILE A 89 29.37 7.94 -7.52
N VAL A 90 28.20 7.32 -7.63
CA VAL A 90 27.94 5.97 -7.13
C VAL A 90 27.85 4.99 -8.29
N THR A 91 28.59 3.88 -8.22
CA THR A 91 28.42 2.74 -9.15
C THR A 91 28.04 1.50 -8.36
N GLY A 92 26.95 0.83 -8.71
CA GLY A 92 26.44 -0.33 -7.95
C GLY A 92 25.42 0.08 -6.89
N ILE A 93 25.21 -0.78 -5.88
CA ILE A 93 24.21 -0.58 -4.83
C ILE A 93 24.91 -0.68 -3.46
N PRO A 94 25.50 0.41 -2.96
CA PRO A 94 25.95 0.48 -1.57
C PRO A 94 24.79 0.20 -0.61
N GLN A 95 25.13 -0.23 0.59
CA GLN A 95 24.18 -0.66 1.61
C GLN A 95 24.48 0.01 2.95
N LEU A 96 23.45 0.34 3.70
CA LEU A 96 23.55 0.85 5.07
C LEU A 96 22.96 -0.18 6.04
N GLU A 97 23.70 -0.51 7.08
CA GLU A 97 23.21 -1.36 8.17
C GLU A 97 22.60 -0.51 9.29
N ILE A 98 21.28 -0.62 9.47
CA ILE A 98 20.54 0.01 10.55
C ILE A 98 20.33 -0.95 11.72
N GLN A 99 20.37 -0.42 12.94
CA GLN A 99 20.14 -1.17 14.16
C GLN A 99 18.66 -1.08 14.55
N LEU A 100 18.01 -2.24 14.62
CA LEU A 100 16.71 -2.41 15.27
C LEU A 100 16.93 -3.05 16.64
N ALA A 101 15.93 -3.12 17.50
CA ALA A 101 16.12 -3.59 18.87
C ALA A 101 16.61 -5.04 18.98
N ASP A 102 16.19 -5.93 18.08
CA ASP A 102 16.48 -7.37 18.12
C ASP A 102 17.32 -7.87 16.94
N LYS A 103 17.58 -7.02 15.94
CA LYS A 103 18.29 -7.41 14.71
C LYS A 103 18.95 -6.22 14.02
N VAL A 104 19.88 -6.55 13.13
CA VAL A 104 20.42 -5.61 12.14
C VAL A 104 19.59 -5.73 10.86
N LYS A 105 19.30 -4.61 10.22
CA LYS A 105 18.62 -4.56 8.93
C LYS A 105 19.51 -3.83 7.93
N THR A 106 19.76 -4.47 6.79
CA THR A 106 20.46 -3.85 5.66
C THR A 106 19.44 -3.14 4.76
N ILE A 107 19.71 -1.88 4.40
CA ILE A 107 18.91 -1.08 3.47
C ILE A 107 19.78 -0.65 2.28
N ASP A 108 19.17 -0.60 1.11
CA ASP A 108 19.88 -0.35 -0.16
C ASP A 108 19.87 1.14 -0.53
N TYR A 109 20.96 1.57 -1.18
CA TYR A 109 21.04 2.85 -1.85
C TYR A 109 19.92 3.01 -2.89
N ALA A 110 19.25 4.15 -2.88
CA ALA A 110 18.12 4.44 -3.77
C ALA A 110 18.43 5.53 -4.81
N ALA A 111 19.07 6.64 -4.41
CA ALA A 111 19.30 7.79 -5.30
C ALA A 111 20.37 8.76 -4.76
N GLY A 112 20.78 9.74 -5.58
CA GLY A 112 21.63 10.86 -5.15
C GLY A 112 23.05 10.91 -5.74
N SER A 113 23.37 10.05 -6.71
CA SER A 113 24.65 10.11 -7.44
C SER A 113 24.81 11.46 -8.14
N GLU A 114 26.05 11.91 -8.30
CA GLU A 114 26.45 13.23 -8.81
C GLU A 114 26.03 14.40 -7.90
N SER A 115 25.58 14.11 -6.68
CA SER A 115 25.28 15.09 -5.63
C SER A 115 26.06 14.80 -4.36
N ASN A 116 26.01 15.71 -3.39
CA ASN A 116 26.63 15.49 -2.08
C ASN A 116 25.71 14.78 -1.08
N LYS A 117 24.52 14.31 -1.50
CA LYS A 117 23.56 13.61 -0.63
C LYS A 117 23.12 12.30 -1.26
N LEU A 118 23.40 11.19 -0.59
CA LEU A 118 22.92 9.86 -0.99
C LEU A 118 21.68 9.48 -0.18
N ILE A 119 20.67 8.94 -0.85
CA ILE A 119 19.37 8.58 -0.28
C ILE A 119 19.28 7.07 -0.16
N PHE A 120 18.90 6.60 1.04
CA PHE A 120 18.56 5.22 1.35
C PHE A 120 17.10 5.18 1.81
N ILE A 121 16.33 4.24 1.27
CA ILE A 121 14.90 4.11 1.58
C ILE A 121 14.70 2.92 2.52
N TYR A 122 14.26 3.19 3.74
CA TYR A 122 13.88 2.16 4.68
C TYR A 122 12.36 2.00 4.75
N VAL A 123 11.86 0.85 4.31
CA VAL A 123 10.45 0.46 4.50
C VAL A 123 10.35 -0.43 5.74
N ILE A 124 9.59 0.01 6.74
CA ILE A 124 9.48 -0.69 8.02
C ILE A 124 8.72 -2.00 7.84
N GLY A 125 9.40 -3.10 8.17
CA GLY A 125 8.88 -4.47 8.12
C GLY A 125 7.99 -4.81 9.32
N LEU A 126 7.33 -5.96 9.23
CA LEU A 126 6.53 -6.48 10.35
C LEU A 126 7.44 -6.77 11.55
N TRP A 127 6.94 -6.45 12.75
CA TRP A 127 7.59 -6.74 14.03
C TRP A 127 8.91 -6.00 14.28
N GLU A 128 9.28 -5.05 13.42
CA GLU A 128 10.47 -4.22 13.60
C GLU A 128 10.22 -3.14 14.63
N ASN A 129 11.27 -2.82 15.40
CA ASN A 129 11.20 -1.77 16.40
C ASN A 129 12.58 -1.19 16.71
N ALA A 130 12.59 0.08 17.13
CA ALA A 130 13.76 0.83 17.53
C ALA A 130 13.28 1.97 18.43
N THR A 131 13.89 2.14 19.59
CA THR A 131 13.57 3.26 20.49
C THR A 131 14.02 4.59 19.90
N ASP A 132 15.10 4.56 19.13
CA ASP A 132 15.56 5.63 18.26
C ASP A 132 16.39 4.98 17.15
N LEU A 133 16.08 5.29 15.89
CA LEU A 133 16.67 4.61 14.75
C LEU A 133 18.08 5.17 14.48
N ASP A 134 19.06 4.28 14.45
CA ASP A 134 20.43 4.62 14.07
C ASP A 134 21.07 3.48 13.27
N TYR A 135 22.27 3.72 12.76
CA TYR A 135 23.10 2.70 12.13
C TYR A 135 23.93 1.90 13.14
N THR A 136 24.41 0.73 12.73
CA THR A 136 25.04 -0.24 13.65
C THR A 136 26.38 0.22 14.21
N SER A 137 27.17 0.97 13.43
CA SER A 137 28.52 1.41 13.80
C SER A 137 29.05 2.49 12.85
N THR A 138 30.23 3.04 13.16
CA THR A 138 30.96 3.97 12.26
C THR A 138 31.31 3.36 10.89
N ASN A 139 31.19 2.04 10.71
CA ASN A 139 31.48 1.32 9.47
C ASN A 139 30.20 0.74 8.81
N ALA A 140 29.01 1.19 9.22
CA ALA A 140 27.75 0.63 8.76
C ALA A 140 27.44 0.89 7.27
N LEU A 141 28.11 1.85 6.64
CA LEU A 141 28.02 2.10 5.20
C LEU A 141 28.97 1.16 4.45
N ASN A 142 28.39 0.11 3.86
CA ASN A 142 29.12 -0.93 3.15
C ASN A 142 28.95 -0.77 1.64
N LEU A 143 30.05 -0.96 0.88
CA LEU A 143 29.99 -0.82 -0.57
C LEU A 143 29.29 -1.99 -1.25
N ASN A 144 29.30 -3.21 -0.71
CA ASN A 144 28.72 -4.39 -1.39
C ASN A 144 29.19 -4.51 -2.87
N SER A 145 30.50 -4.42 -3.10
CA SER A 145 31.13 -4.35 -4.44
C SER A 145 30.81 -3.10 -5.28
N ALA A 146 30.11 -2.11 -4.72
CA ALA A 146 29.91 -0.79 -5.31
C ALA A 146 31.17 0.10 -5.20
N SER A 147 31.09 1.30 -5.75
CA SER A 147 32.05 2.39 -5.48
C SER A 147 31.32 3.70 -5.21
N ILE A 148 31.91 4.52 -4.35
CA ILE A 148 31.50 5.91 -4.08
C ILE A 148 32.77 6.74 -4.22
N LYS A 149 32.87 7.53 -5.28
CA LYS A 149 34.06 8.32 -5.63
C LYS A 149 33.67 9.77 -5.95
N ASP A 150 34.59 10.70 -5.89
CA ASP A 150 34.35 12.03 -6.47
C ASP A 150 34.47 12.01 -8.02
N PHE A 151 34.35 13.19 -8.64
CA PHE A 151 34.53 13.36 -10.09
C PHE A 151 36.00 13.22 -10.56
N ALA A 152 36.97 13.30 -9.65
CA ALA A 152 38.39 13.11 -9.94
C ALA A 152 38.84 11.63 -9.83
N GLY A 153 37.98 10.76 -9.29
CA GLY A 153 38.19 9.33 -9.12
C GLY A 153 38.69 8.91 -7.73
N ASN A 154 38.79 9.83 -6.77
CA ASN A 154 39.22 9.56 -5.40
C ASN A 154 38.15 8.75 -4.65
N ASP A 155 38.57 7.70 -3.93
CA ASP A 155 37.66 6.88 -3.12
C ASP A 155 37.19 7.63 -1.87
N SER A 156 35.89 7.55 -1.57
CA SER A 156 35.31 8.22 -0.41
C SER A 156 35.75 7.61 0.91
N VAL A 157 35.95 8.46 1.93
CA VAL A 157 36.05 8.05 3.33
C VAL A 157 34.65 7.82 3.88
N LEU A 158 34.30 6.55 4.10
CA LEU A 158 32.94 6.12 4.48
C LEU A 158 32.68 6.10 5.99
N THR A 159 33.66 6.49 6.80
CA THR A 159 33.53 6.51 8.26
C THR A 159 32.40 7.44 8.68
N LEU A 160 31.38 6.88 9.33
CA LEU A 160 30.27 7.63 9.90
C LEU A 160 30.64 8.13 11.30
N ASP A 161 29.87 9.09 11.83
CA ASP A 161 29.97 9.48 13.23
C ASP A 161 29.62 8.28 14.14
N THR A 162 30.03 8.31 15.41
CA THR A 162 29.63 7.26 16.35
C THR A 162 28.10 7.26 16.51
N PRO A 163 27.40 6.10 16.53
CA PRO A 163 25.96 6.08 16.81
C PRO A 163 25.60 6.87 18.07
N GLY A 164 24.57 7.71 18.00
CA GLY A 164 24.20 8.69 19.01
C GLY A 164 25.06 9.97 19.06
N GLY A 165 26.10 10.10 18.23
CA GLY A 165 26.89 11.33 18.05
C GLY A 165 26.11 12.41 17.28
N ILE A 166 26.49 13.68 17.42
CA ILE A 166 25.72 14.82 16.87
C ILE A 166 25.49 14.77 15.35
N ALA A 167 26.34 14.07 14.59
CA ALA A 167 26.21 13.90 13.15
C ALA A 167 25.69 12.49 12.75
N SER A 168 25.37 11.63 13.71
CA SER A 168 24.68 10.35 13.51
C SER A 168 23.18 10.53 13.36
N LEU A 169 22.48 9.51 12.84
CA LEU A 169 21.04 9.59 12.61
C LEU A 169 20.28 9.76 13.94
N GLY A 170 20.57 8.91 14.94
CA GLY A 170 19.92 9.01 16.25
C GLY A 170 20.39 10.21 17.09
N GLY A 171 21.54 10.80 16.77
CA GLY A 171 22.01 11.99 17.48
C GLY A 171 21.45 13.32 16.97
N ASN A 172 20.87 13.36 15.76
CA ASN A 172 20.25 14.57 15.19
C ASN A 172 18.78 14.41 14.78
N HIS A 173 18.19 13.23 14.94
CA HIS A 173 16.77 12.97 14.75
C HIS A 173 16.21 12.14 15.90
N ALA A 174 14.88 12.14 16.04
CA ALA A 174 14.15 11.30 16.97
C ALA A 174 13.17 10.41 16.19
N LEU A 175 13.66 9.29 15.68
CA LEU A 175 12.90 8.38 14.81
C LEU A 175 12.58 7.08 15.55
N VAL A 176 11.40 7.02 16.14
CA VAL A 176 10.95 5.86 16.92
C VAL A 176 10.22 4.88 16.01
N ILE A 177 10.54 3.58 16.09
CA ILE A 177 9.79 2.52 15.42
C ILE A 177 9.09 1.66 16.47
N LEU A 178 7.76 1.65 16.41
CA LEU A 178 6.96 0.89 17.37
C LEU A 178 6.92 -0.59 17.03
N SER A 179 7.33 -1.40 18.01
CA SER A 179 7.05 -2.82 18.02
C SER A 179 5.56 -3.06 18.19
N LEU A 180 4.97 -3.84 17.28
CA LEU A 180 3.64 -4.39 17.50
C LEU A 180 3.67 -5.64 18.40
N LEU A 181 4.85 -6.07 18.87
CA LEU A 181 5.05 -7.30 19.64
C LEU A 181 4.30 -7.28 20.98
N GLU A 182 4.17 -6.12 21.63
CA GLU A 182 3.46 -5.99 22.92
C GLU A 182 1.94 -5.81 22.79
N ARG A 183 1.42 -5.59 21.57
CA ARG A 183 -0.04 -5.52 21.31
C ARG A 183 -0.59 -6.78 20.63
N GLN A 184 0.18 -7.86 20.61
CA GLN A 184 -0.29 -9.20 20.28
C GLN A 184 -0.51 -10.06 21.52
N THR A 185 -1.26 -9.55 22.49
CA THR A 185 -2.13 -10.46 23.24
C THR A 185 -3.14 -11.00 22.24
N LYS A 186 -2.80 -12.16 21.66
CA LYS A 186 -3.70 -13.16 21.08
C LYS A 186 -5.15 -12.67 21.01
N LEU A 187 -5.63 -12.26 19.84
CA LEU A 187 -7.04 -11.91 19.56
C LEU A 187 -8.04 -13.07 19.85
N VAL A 188 -7.60 -14.15 20.51
CA VAL A 188 -8.38 -15.34 20.82
C VAL A 188 -8.57 -15.55 22.33
N ASN A 189 -7.94 -14.75 23.22
CA ASN A 189 -8.08 -14.96 24.67
C ASN A 189 -8.72 -13.82 25.46
N ASN A 190 -9.18 -12.73 24.83
CA ASN A 190 -10.14 -11.86 25.52
C ASN A 190 -11.52 -12.51 25.40
N PHE A 191 -11.84 -13.32 26.41
CA PHE A 191 -13.22 -13.51 26.85
C PHE A 191 -13.87 -12.12 26.93
N VAL A 192 -14.60 -11.76 25.88
CA VAL A 192 -15.57 -10.67 25.95
C VAL A 192 -16.65 -11.19 26.90
N SER A 193 -16.56 -10.85 28.19
CA SER A 193 -17.54 -11.21 29.21
C SER A 193 -18.88 -10.47 29.01
N THR A 194 -18.94 -9.52 28.07
CA THR A 194 -20.13 -8.78 27.69
C THR A 194 -20.15 -8.51 26.18
N GLY A 195 -20.88 -9.33 25.41
CA GLY A 195 -21.03 -9.21 23.97
C GLY A 195 -21.64 -10.47 23.35
N PRO A 196 -22.23 -10.42 22.13
CA PRO A 196 -22.80 -11.60 21.49
C PRO A 196 -21.69 -12.62 21.22
N ARG A 197 -21.70 -13.69 22.01
CA ARG A 197 -20.67 -14.73 22.08
C ARG A 197 -20.72 -15.62 20.82
N LEU A 198 -19.56 -16.12 20.39
CA LEU A 198 -19.48 -17.31 19.54
C LEU A 198 -19.82 -18.52 20.42
N VAL A 199 -21.02 -19.07 20.26
CA VAL A 199 -21.52 -20.12 21.16
C VAL A 199 -21.41 -21.52 20.56
N SER A 200 -21.32 -21.65 19.23
CA SER A 200 -21.15 -22.96 18.59
C SER A 200 -19.68 -23.28 18.30
N SER A 201 -19.22 -24.47 18.72
CA SER A 201 -17.89 -25.01 18.43
C SER A 201 -17.66 -25.30 16.94
N TYR A 202 -18.68 -25.10 16.11
CA TYR A 202 -18.68 -25.35 14.66
C TYR A 202 -19.02 -24.11 13.83
N ALA A 203 -19.06 -22.91 14.45
CA ALA A 203 -19.44 -21.65 13.78
C ALA A 203 -18.61 -21.32 12.52
N ASN A 204 -17.44 -21.95 12.37
CA ASN A 204 -16.42 -21.68 11.36
C ASN A 204 -16.09 -20.19 11.29
N TYR A 205 -15.73 -19.63 12.43
CA TYR A 205 -15.23 -18.26 12.52
C TYR A 205 -14.01 -18.08 11.62
N GLY A 206 -14.04 -17.05 10.77
CA GLY A 206 -12.97 -16.83 9.80
C GLY A 206 -13.14 -17.60 8.50
N LYS A 207 -14.29 -18.24 8.26
CA LYS A 207 -14.56 -18.95 6.99
C LYS A 207 -14.46 -18.02 5.79
N SER A 208 -14.86 -16.77 5.96
CA SER A 208 -14.71 -15.69 4.99
C SER A 208 -14.25 -14.43 5.71
N VAL A 209 -13.48 -13.59 5.01
CA VAL A 209 -12.96 -12.33 5.55
C VAL A 209 -13.00 -11.28 4.45
N ALA A 210 -13.40 -10.05 4.80
CA ALA A 210 -13.27 -8.88 3.94
C ALA A 210 -12.71 -7.71 4.76
N TYR A 211 -11.95 -6.83 4.13
CA TYR A 211 -11.39 -5.64 4.76
C TYR A 211 -11.63 -4.41 3.89
N SER A 212 -11.66 -3.26 4.53
CA SER A 212 -11.79 -1.95 3.89
C SER A 212 -10.46 -1.51 3.29
N GLU A 213 -10.53 -0.70 2.23
CA GLU A 213 -9.36 -0.18 1.50
C GLU A 213 -8.38 0.59 2.41
N ASP A 214 -8.89 1.25 3.45
CA ASP A 214 -8.09 1.97 4.47
C ASP A 214 -7.52 1.06 5.56
N GLY A 215 -7.89 -0.22 5.58
CA GLY A 215 -7.47 -1.20 6.57
C GLY A 215 -8.00 -0.92 7.98
N LEU A 216 -9.08 -0.15 8.14
CA LEU A 216 -9.66 0.23 9.44
C LEU A 216 -10.87 -0.61 9.83
N ILE A 217 -11.43 -1.39 8.91
CA ILE A 217 -12.60 -2.24 9.10
C ILE A 217 -12.27 -3.64 8.59
N VAL A 218 -12.59 -4.66 9.38
CA VAL A 218 -12.58 -6.06 9.00
C VAL A 218 -13.94 -6.68 9.32
N ALA A 219 -14.49 -7.41 8.35
CA ALA A 219 -15.66 -8.25 8.50
C ALA A 219 -15.23 -9.71 8.47
N VAL A 220 -15.68 -10.50 9.45
CA VAL A 220 -15.35 -11.92 9.59
C VAL A 220 -16.62 -12.74 9.58
N GLY A 221 -16.72 -13.65 8.62
CA GLY A 221 -17.88 -14.53 8.46
C GLY A 221 -17.83 -15.74 9.37
N THR A 222 -19.01 -16.08 9.90
CA THR A 222 -19.28 -17.25 10.76
C THR A 222 -20.56 -17.92 10.28
N PRO A 223 -20.53 -18.64 9.14
CA PRO A 223 -21.74 -19.16 8.51
C PRO A 223 -22.54 -20.15 9.36
N PHE A 224 -21.95 -20.73 10.40
CA PHE A 224 -22.64 -21.69 11.28
C PHE A 224 -22.87 -21.13 12.68
N ASP A 225 -22.88 -19.80 12.82
CA ASP A 225 -23.30 -19.16 14.07
C ASP A 225 -24.82 -19.24 14.20
N ASP A 226 -25.29 -19.79 15.32
CA ASP A 226 -26.70 -20.07 15.55
C ASP A 226 -27.45 -18.92 16.22
N LEU A 227 -26.76 -17.89 16.70
CA LEU A 227 -27.35 -16.85 17.53
C LEU A 227 -27.54 -15.54 16.78
N ASP A 228 -28.57 -14.81 17.15
CA ASP A 228 -28.84 -13.50 16.58
C ASP A 228 -27.77 -12.46 16.98
N ALA A 229 -27.98 -11.21 16.54
CA ALA A 229 -27.07 -10.10 16.85
C ALA A 229 -26.91 -9.83 18.36
N LEU A 230 -27.89 -10.23 19.19
CA LEU A 230 -27.87 -10.06 20.65
C LEU A 230 -27.33 -11.29 21.39
N GLY A 231 -27.10 -12.41 20.68
CA GLY A 231 -26.65 -13.65 21.28
C GLY A 231 -27.76 -14.42 22.01
N GLN A 232 -29.03 -14.18 21.67
CA GLN A 232 -30.18 -14.69 22.43
C GLN A 232 -30.99 -15.75 21.68
N ASN A 233 -31.40 -15.46 20.44
CA ASN A 233 -32.31 -16.34 19.71
C ASN A 233 -31.56 -17.35 18.84
N PHE A 234 -31.82 -18.64 19.06
CA PHE A 234 -31.22 -19.75 18.33
C PHE A 234 -31.95 -20.04 17.01
N VAL A 235 -31.19 -20.09 15.91
CA VAL A 235 -31.60 -20.63 14.61
C VAL A 235 -30.39 -21.36 14.03
N SER A 236 -30.51 -22.68 13.88
CA SER A 236 -29.40 -23.56 13.46
C SER A 236 -28.76 -23.08 12.16
N ASP A 237 -27.45 -22.86 12.16
CA ASP A 237 -26.64 -22.49 11.00
C ASP A 237 -27.19 -21.28 10.21
N ALA A 238 -27.88 -20.36 10.89
CA ALA A 238 -28.38 -19.15 10.27
C ALA A 238 -27.22 -18.25 9.79
N GLY A 239 -26.12 -18.27 10.55
CA GLY A 239 -24.89 -17.55 10.26
C GLY A 239 -24.89 -16.12 10.78
N ALA A 240 -23.68 -15.57 10.87
CA ALA A 240 -23.43 -14.21 11.30
C ALA A 240 -22.17 -13.64 10.64
N VAL A 241 -21.97 -12.33 10.80
CA VAL A 241 -20.72 -11.65 10.49
C VAL A 241 -20.34 -10.76 11.66
N PHE A 242 -19.09 -10.85 12.07
CA PHE A 242 -18.51 -10.04 13.13
C PHE A 242 -17.69 -8.92 12.50
N ILE A 243 -18.01 -7.69 12.85
CA ILE A 243 -17.32 -6.50 12.37
C ILE A 243 -16.38 -5.99 13.44
N TYR A 244 -15.13 -5.75 13.04
CA TYR A 244 -14.10 -5.16 13.86
C TYR A 244 -13.62 -3.86 13.23
N THR A 245 -13.33 -2.88 14.06
CA THR A 245 -12.68 -1.64 13.63
C THR A 245 -11.40 -1.40 14.37
N ARG A 246 -10.41 -0.88 13.66
CA ARG A 246 -9.12 -0.53 14.23
C ARG A 246 -9.12 0.92 14.66
N ASP A 247 -8.79 1.16 15.93
CA ASP A 247 -8.43 2.50 16.37
C ASP A 247 -7.00 2.82 15.91
N THR A 248 -6.84 3.92 15.16
CA THR A 248 -5.54 4.37 14.62
C THR A 248 -4.58 4.86 15.70
N THR A 249 -5.06 5.15 16.91
CA THR A 249 -4.28 5.71 18.02
C THR A 249 -3.76 4.64 18.97
N VAL A 250 -4.54 3.57 19.22
CA VAL A 250 -4.22 2.55 20.24
C VAL A 250 -4.07 1.11 19.73
N SER A 251 -4.28 0.82 18.44
CA SER A 251 -4.02 -0.50 17.81
C SER A 251 -4.40 -1.71 18.67
N PRO A 252 -5.69 -1.84 19.02
CA PRO A 252 -6.33 -3.12 18.77
C PRO A 252 -7.45 -3.01 17.74
N TRP A 253 -7.72 -4.13 17.09
CA TRP A 253 -9.01 -4.37 16.47
C TRP A 253 -10.06 -4.48 17.58
N VAL A 254 -11.05 -3.61 17.56
CA VAL A 254 -12.14 -3.59 18.54
C VAL A 254 -13.38 -4.18 17.87
N PHE A 255 -14.03 -5.12 18.55
CA PHE A 255 -15.33 -5.62 18.10
C PHE A 255 -16.34 -4.46 18.08
N GLN A 256 -16.91 -4.18 16.91
CA GLN A 256 -17.88 -3.12 16.72
C GLN A 256 -19.31 -3.67 16.76
N GLN A 257 -19.60 -4.72 15.99
CA GLN A 257 -20.96 -5.21 15.83
C GLN A 257 -20.99 -6.65 15.32
N LYS A 258 -21.97 -7.44 15.78
CA LYS A 258 -22.39 -8.68 15.14
C LYS A 258 -23.61 -8.37 14.29
N ILE A 259 -23.56 -8.70 13.01
CA ILE A 259 -24.69 -8.57 12.09
C ILE A 259 -25.20 -9.95 11.67
N VAL A 260 -26.51 -10.04 11.47
CA VAL A 260 -27.24 -11.24 11.03
C VAL A 260 -28.33 -10.80 10.08
N ALA A 261 -28.73 -11.66 9.12
CA ALA A 261 -29.81 -11.37 8.20
C ALA A 261 -31.10 -10.90 8.91
N GLN A 262 -31.73 -9.83 8.41
CA GLN A 262 -32.93 -9.21 8.98
C GLN A 262 -34.11 -9.26 8.00
N GLY A 263 -35.33 -9.32 8.54
CA GLY A 263 -36.57 -9.40 7.76
C GLY A 263 -37.27 -10.76 7.86
N THR A 264 -38.45 -10.86 7.25
CA THR A 264 -39.28 -12.08 7.24
C THR A 264 -38.50 -13.23 6.60
N ASN A 265 -38.39 -14.36 7.31
CA ASN A 265 -37.68 -15.57 6.85
C ASN A 265 -36.22 -15.33 6.37
N ALA A 266 -35.60 -14.21 6.75
CA ALA A 266 -34.23 -13.88 6.34
C ALA A 266 -33.20 -14.68 7.16
N ARG A 267 -33.43 -14.75 8.48
CA ARG A 267 -32.66 -15.56 9.42
C ARG A 267 -33.26 -16.95 9.53
N HIS A 268 -33.04 -17.76 8.50
CA HIS A 268 -33.60 -19.11 8.39
C HIS A 268 -32.52 -20.18 8.63
N SER A 269 -32.95 -21.34 9.11
CA SER A 269 -32.06 -22.48 9.35
C SER A 269 -31.21 -22.81 8.12
N SER A 270 -29.93 -23.07 8.36
CA SER A 270 -28.94 -23.42 7.35
C SER A 270 -28.73 -22.40 6.24
N SER A 271 -29.18 -21.14 6.40
CA SER A 271 -28.95 -20.10 5.37
C SER A 271 -27.47 -19.78 5.17
N GLN A 272 -26.63 -20.03 6.18
CA GLN A 272 -25.19 -19.80 6.16
C GLN A 272 -24.79 -18.37 5.78
N PHE A 273 -25.46 -17.40 6.40
CA PHE A 273 -25.10 -15.99 6.27
C PHE A 273 -23.66 -15.75 6.73
N GLY A 274 -22.86 -15.07 5.91
CA GLY A 274 -21.42 -14.90 6.15
C GLY A 274 -20.56 -15.98 5.50
N SER A 275 -21.12 -16.75 4.58
CA SER A 275 -20.36 -17.75 3.81
C SER A 275 -19.40 -17.12 2.79
N SER A 276 -19.73 -15.95 2.27
CA SER A 276 -18.87 -15.12 1.41
C SER A 276 -19.03 -13.64 1.79
N LEU A 277 -17.97 -12.85 1.66
CA LEU A 277 -17.95 -11.43 2.04
C LEU A 277 -17.20 -10.60 1.01
N ALA A 278 -17.68 -9.38 0.75
CA ALA A 278 -16.96 -8.35 0.02
C ALA A 278 -17.28 -6.97 0.60
N LEU A 279 -16.27 -6.13 0.75
CA LEU A 279 -16.37 -4.81 1.39
C LEU A 279 -15.71 -3.76 0.48
N SER A 280 -16.43 -2.66 0.20
CA SER A 280 -15.87 -1.48 -0.45
C SER A 280 -16.44 -0.23 0.23
N GLY A 281 -15.54 0.64 0.69
CA GLY A 281 -15.88 1.80 1.52
C GLY A 281 -16.74 1.43 2.73
N VAL A 282 -17.99 1.90 2.72
CA VAL A 282 -18.99 1.69 3.80
C VAL A 282 -20.02 0.61 3.47
N THR A 283 -19.86 -0.12 2.36
CA THR A 283 -20.83 -1.10 1.87
C THR A 283 -20.24 -2.52 1.98
N LEU A 284 -20.98 -3.40 2.64
CA LEU A 284 -20.62 -4.80 2.84
C LEU A 284 -21.67 -5.70 2.16
N ALA A 285 -21.23 -6.56 1.25
CA ALA A 285 -22.03 -7.63 0.68
C ALA A 285 -21.76 -8.93 1.43
N VAL A 286 -22.83 -9.63 1.82
CA VAL A 286 -22.78 -10.87 2.60
C VAL A 286 -23.55 -11.98 1.91
N GLY A 287 -22.87 -13.05 1.51
CA GLY A 287 -23.50 -14.23 0.93
C GLY A 287 -24.18 -15.12 1.98
N ALA A 288 -25.32 -15.67 1.57
CA ALA A 288 -26.09 -16.70 2.26
C ALA A 288 -26.54 -17.72 1.21
N HIS A 289 -25.60 -18.52 0.71
CA HIS A 289 -25.82 -19.33 -0.50
C HIS A 289 -26.88 -20.44 -0.33
N TYR A 290 -27.26 -20.81 0.90
CA TYR A 290 -28.35 -21.75 1.17
C TYR A 290 -29.68 -21.08 1.54
N GLN A 291 -29.84 -19.78 1.28
CA GLN A 291 -31.10 -19.09 1.56
C GLN A 291 -32.25 -19.62 0.68
N ASN A 292 -33.38 -19.95 1.30
CA ASN A 292 -34.50 -20.57 0.60
C ASN A 292 -35.61 -19.60 0.17
N TYR A 293 -35.71 -18.42 0.75
CA TYR A 293 -36.76 -17.45 0.51
C TYR A 293 -36.31 -16.32 -0.41
N ASP A 294 -37.24 -15.77 -1.17
CA ASP A 294 -37.01 -14.63 -2.05
C ASP A 294 -36.69 -13.33 -1.29
N ALA A 295 -36.54 -12.21 -2.01
CA ALA A 295 -36.20 -10.91 -1.43
C ALA A 295 -37.18 -10.44 -0.34
N ASN A 296 -38.46 -10.79 -0.46
CA ASN A 296 -39.52 -10.40 0.48
C ASN A 296 -39.74 -11.42 1.61
N GLY A 297 -39.05 -12.58 1.56
CA GLY A 297 -39.23 -13.64 2.53
C GLY A 297 -40.50 -14.48 2.33
N ALA A 298 -41.16 -14.38 1.17
CA ALA A 298 -42.48 -14.96 0.94
C ALA A 298 -42.41 -16.31 0.22
N ASN A 299 -41.60 -16.42 -0.84
CA ASN A 299 -41.60 -17.60 -1.71
C ASN A 299 -40.39 -18.50 -1.48
N PHE A 300 -40.66 -19.77 -1.12
CA PHE A 300 -39.66 -20.79 -0.87
C PHE A 300 -39.18 -21.46 -2.18
N VAL A 301 -37.86 -21.51 -2.36
CA VAL A 301 -37.13 -22.30 -3.36
C VAL A 301 -35.85 -22.78 -2.70
N GLU A 302 -35.71 -24.09 -2.51
CA GLU A 302 -34.63 -24.70 -1.74
C GLU A 302 -33.25 -24.35 -2.31
N GLY A 303 -32.35 -23.84 -1.48
CA GLY A 303 -30.96 -23.55 -1.87
C GLY A 303 -30.80 -22.55 -3.01
N ALA A 304 -31.81 -21.73 -3.32
CA ALA A 304 -31.70 -20.74 -4.38
C ALA A 304 -30.63 -19.67 -4.08
N GLY A 305 -30.39 -19.40 -2.79
CA GLY A 305 -29.36 -18.49 -2.31
C GLY A 305 -29.80 -17.01 -2.29
N ALA A 306 -29.02 -16.20 -1.57
CA ALA A 306 -29.20 -14.76 -1.45
C ALA A 306 -27.89 -14.05 -1.12
N VAL A 307 -27.84 -12.75 -1.40
CA VAL A 307 -26.83 -11.81 -0.91
C VAL A 307 -27.52 -10.69 -0.14
N TYR A 308 -26.96 -10.30 0.99
CA TYR A 308 -27.44 -9.19 1.79
C TYR A 308 -26.45 -8.03 1.73
N VAL A 309 -26.96 -6.82 1.51
CA VAL A 309 -26.17 -5.60 1.47
C VAL A 309 -26.37 -4.84 2.76
N TYR A 310 -25.27 -4.52 3.44
CA TYR A 310 -25.22 -3.69 4.63
C TYR A 310 -24.47 -2.40 4.31
N THR A 311 -24.92 -1.29 4.90
CA THR A 311 -24.18 -0.02 4.86
C THR A 311 -23.91 0.48 6.25
N ARG A 312 -22.76 1.14 6.40
CA ARG A 312 -22.29 1.73 7.65
C ARG A 312 -22.60 3.22 7.71
N VAL A 313 -23.19 3.66 8.83
CA VAL A 313 -23.28 5.07 9.21
C VAL A 313 -22.72 5.21 10.63
N GLY A 314 -21.66 6.00 10.80
CA GLY A 314 -20.95 6.09 12.09
C GLY A 314 -20.36 4.74 12.49
N THR A 315 -20.86 4.12 13.56
CA THR A 315 -20.46 2.77 14.03
C THR A 315 -21.53 1.71 13.80
N VAL A 316 -22.63 2.05 13.12
CA VAL A 316 -23.77 1.16 12.95
C VAL A 316 -23.82 0.62 11.52
N TRP A 317 -23.82 -0.70 11.39
CA TRP A 317 -24.13 -1.42 10.17
C TRP A 317 -25.61 -1.77 10.16
N SER A 318 -26.28 -1.44 9.06
CA SER A 318 -27.70 -1.69 8.85
C SER A 318 -27.93 -2.39 7.51
N GLN A 319 -28.81 -3.38 7.50
CA GLN A 319 -29.19 -4.08 6.26
C GLN A 319 -29.98 -3.12 5.38
N GLN A 320 -29.52 -2.89 4.16
CA GLN A 320 -30.22 -2.08 3.17
C GLN A 320 -31.10 -2.94 2.27
N GLN A 321 -30.60 -4.12 1.88
CA GLN A 321 -31.28 -4.94 0.89
C GLN A 321 -30.95 -6.42 1.05
N LYS A 322 -31.92 -7.27 0.69
CA LYS A 322 -31.70 -8.68 0.32
C LYS A 322 -31.84 -8.80 -1.19
N ILE A 323 -30.82 -9.35 -1.83
CA ILE A 323 -30.74 -9.59 -3.27
C ILE A 323 -30.83 -11.09 -3.50
N VAL A 324 -31.68 -11.49 -4.44
CA VAL A 324 -31.78 -12.86 -4.95
C VAL A 324 -31.60 -12.82 -6.46
N ALA A 325 -31.39 -13.97 -7.10
CA ALA A 325 -31.43 -14.03 -8.55
C ALA A 325 -32.82 -13.62 -9.07
N GLU A 326 -32.86 -12.67 -10.01
CA GLU A 326 -34.09 -12.12 -10.61
C GLU A 326 -34.05 -12.30 -12.14
N GLY A 327 -35.23 -12.38 -12.76
CA GLY A 327 -35.38 -12.66 -14.19
C GLY A 327 -36.09 -14.00 -14.47
N THR A 328 -36.36 -14.26 -15.75
CA THR A 328 -37.10 -15.46 -16.16
C THR A 328 -36.27 -16.71 -15.86
N ASN A 329 -36.80 -17.61 -15.02
CA ASN A 329 -36.13 -18.84 -14.58
C ASN A 329 -34.76 -18.61 -13.91
N ALA A 330 -34.54 -17.44 -13.31
CA ALA A 330 -33.25 -17.10 -12.69
C ALA A 330 -33.09 -17.65 -11.26
N ARG A 331 -34.19 -17.89 -10.55
CA ARG A 331 -34.19 -18.38 -9.17
C ARG A 331 -34.60 -19.85 -9.13
N VAL A 332 -33.63 -20.76 -9.26
CA VAL A 332 -33.86 -22.21 -9.30
C VAL A 332 -33.37 -22.86 -8.01
N ALA A 333 -33.95 -24.03 -7.69
CA ALA A 333 -33.51 -24.82 -6.56
C ALA A 333 -32.04 -25.22 -6.72
N TYR A 334 -31.29 -25.09 -5.63
CA TYR A 334 -29.87 -25.42 -5.52
C TYR A 334 -28.95 -24.58 -6.41
N ASP A 335 -29.36 -23.40 -6.87
CA ASP A 335 -28.46 -22.52 -7.63
C ASP A 335 -27.33 -21.94 -6.75
N TYR A 336 -27.56 -21.84 -5.44
CA TYR A 336 -26.63 -21.28 -4.48
C TYR A 336 -26.13 -19.88 -4.83
N PHE A 337 -27.05 -19.00 -5.23
CA PHE A 337 -26.74 -17.59 -5.47
C PHE A 337 -26.09 -16.95 -4.22
N GLY A 338 -24.95 -16.29 -4.38
CA GLY A 338 -24.18 -15.75 -3.26
C GLY A 338 -23.06 -16.67 -2.76
N SER A 339 -22.77 -17.78 -3.44
CA SER A 339 -21.61 -18.64 -3.15
C SER A 339 -20.27 -17.88 -3.23
N SER A 340 -20.20 -16.86 -4.08
CA SER A 340 -19.10 -15.89 -4.09
C SER A 340 -19.66 -14.49 -4.36
N VAL A 341 -19.02 -13.49 -3.75
CA VAL A 341 -19.35 -12.08 -3.95
C VAL A 341 -18.07 -11.28 -4.17
N SER A 342 -18.14 -10.27 -5.03
CA SER A 342 -17.09 -9.26 -5.20
C SER A 342 -17.75 -7.90 -5.31
N LEU A 343 -17.17 -6.90 -4.67
CA LEU A 343 -17.72 -5.55 -4.61
C LEU A 343 -16.61 -4.56 -4.93
N SER A 344 -16.87 -3.66 -5.86
CA SER A 344 -16.00 -2.52 -6.17
C SER A 344 -16.85 -1.28 -6.33
N ALA A 345 -16.65 -0.31 -5.44
CA ALA A 345 -17.53 0.86 -5.32
C ALA A 345 -19.00 0.43 -5.26
N ASP A 346 -19.79 0.81 -6.28
CA ASP A 346 -21.23 0.54 -6.35
C ASP A 346 -21.56 -0.71 -7.20
N THR A 347 -20.55 -1.46 -7.66
CA THR A 347 -20.76 -2.64 -8.52
C THR A 347 -20.55 -3.92 -7.73
N LEU A 348 -21.63 -4.68 -7.55
CA LEU A 348 -21.63 -6.00 -6.93
C LEU A 348 -21.69 -7.08 -8.02
N ALA A 349 -20.72 -7.98 -8.03
CA ALA A 349 -20.76 -9.21 -8.80
C ALA A 349 -21.09 -10.38 -7.87
N VAL A 350 -22.06 -11.20 -8.26
CA VAL A 350 -22.49 -12.38 -7.50
C VAL A 350 -22.35 -13.65 -8.31
N GLY A 351 -21.72 -14.66 -7.71
CA GLY A 351 -21.58 -16.00 -8.27
C GLY A 351 -22.62 -16.99 -7.73
N LEU A 352 -22.87 -18.02 -8.53
CA LEU A 352 -23.65 -19.22 -8.24
C LEU A 352 -22.77 -20.45 -8.50
N SER A 353 -22.83 -21.46 -7.64
CA SER A 353 -21.89 -22.60 -7.68
C SER A 353 -22.48 -23.91 -8.18
N GLN A 354 -23.79 -23.98 -8.37
CA GLN A 354 -24.44 -25.13 -8.96
C GLN A 354 -25.54 -24.59 -9.88
N ARG A 355 -25.72 -25.21 -11.05
CA ARG A 355 -26.82 -24.89 -11.95
C ARG A 355 -27.39 -26.22 -12.37
N ALA A 356 -28.41 -26.68 -11.65
CA ALA A 356 -28.82 -28.08 -11.74
C ALA A 356 -29.37 -28.47 -13.12
N LEU A 357 -29.72 -27.54 -14.03
CA LEU A 357 -30.49 -27.91 -15.23
C LEU A 357 -30.20 -27.17 -16.56
N MET A 358 -29.15 -26.34 -16.71
CA MET A 358 -28.84 -25.73 -18.04
C MET A 358 -27.32 -25.56 -18.28
N PRO A 359 -26.68 -26.32 -19.20
CA PRO A 359 -25.21 -26.38 -19.33
C PRO A 359 -24.52 -25.16 -19.96
N GLU A 360 -25.24 -24.17 -20.47
CA GLU A 360 -24.68 -23.28 -21.51
C GLU A 360 -24.26 -21.86 -21.02
N TRP A 361 -24.49 -21.47 -19.76
CA TRP A 361 -24.12 -20.11 -19.30
C TRP A 361 -23.69 -20.04 -17.83
N THR A 362 -22.44 -19.63 -17.59
CA THR A 362 -22.02 -19.06 -16.30
C THR A 362 -22.51 -17.62 -16.27
N MET A 363 -23.45 -17.30 -15.37
CA MET A 363 -24.01 -15.94 -15.28
C MET A 363 -23.31 -15.18 -14.14
N ILE A 364 -22.57 -14.13 -14.47
CA ILE A 364 -22.21 -13.08 -13.51
C ILE A 364 -23.38 -12.12 -13.49
N ILE A 365 -24.10 -12.03 -12.38
CA ILE A 365 -25.12 -11.00 -12.20
C ILE A 365 -24.40 -9.78 -11.63
N LEU A 366 -24.36 -8.71 -12.43
CA LEU A 366 -23.92 -7.39 -12.00
C LEU A 366 -25.13 -6.66 -11.41
N VAL A 367 -25.06 -6.35 -10.12
CA VAL A 367 -26.08 -5.56 -9.42
C VAL A 367 -25.45 -4.25 -8.99
N GLN A 368 -26.12 -3.14 -9.23
CA GLN A 368 -25.70 -1.86 -8.65
C GLN A 368 -26.13 -1.82 -7.18
N ALA A 369 -25.14 -1.82 -6.29
CA ALA A 369 -25.34 -1.62 -4.86
C ALA A 369 -25.45 -0.11 -4.61
N TYR A 370 -26.62 0.48 -4.85
CA TYR A 370 -26.82 1.89 -4.54
C TYR A 370 -26.80 2.10 -3.01
N PRO A 371 -25.90 2.92 -2.44
CA PRO A 371 -26.21 3.55 -1.17
C PRO A 371 -27.35 4.52 -1.43
N PHE A 372 -28.42 4.45 -0.64
CA PHE A 372 -29.49 5.46 -0.66
C PHE A 372 -28.83 6.84 -0.45
N ARG A 373 -28.62 7.62 -1.52
CA ARG A 373 -28.30 9.04 -1.39
C ARG A 373 -29.58 9.69 -0.89
N GLY A 374 -29.60 10.00 0.40
CA GLY A 374 -30.64 10.82 1.00
C GLY A 374 -30.88 12.04 0.13
N ILE A 375 -32.15 12.23 -0.23
CA ILE A 375 -32.65 13.44 -0.88
C ILE A 375 -32.32 14.60 0.06
N HIS A 376 -31.65 15.62 -0.47
CA HIS A 376 -31.28 16.86 0.24
C HIS A 376 -32.49 17.60 0.80
#